data_AF-A0AB37QL79-F1
#
_entry.id   AF-A0AB37QL79-F1
#
_cell.length_a   1.000
_cell.length_b   1.000
_cell.length_c   1.000
_cell.angle_alpha   90.00
_cell.angle_beta   90.00
_cell.angle_gamma   90.00
#
_symmetry.space_group_name_H-M   'P 1'
#
loop_
_entity.id
_entity.type
_entity.pdbx_description
1 polymer ?
#
loop_
_entity_poly.entity_id
_entity_poly.type
_entity_poly.pdbx_seq_one_letter_code
_entity_poly.pdbx_strand_id
1 'polypeptide(L)'
;MRMNDPKQALNKIEDLLNAARGTDDLFHRAAAFSAISILVENLGNHLKKYAPYAAENIESLRSHASSMLGYDVTIGHSTEQHHLWALAAIAALNEALDKLSR
;
A
#
# COMPACT_ATOMS: atom_id res chain seq x y z
N MET A 1 11.73 1.37 14.13
CA MET A 1 11.69 2.85 13.98
C MET A 1 10.26 3.31 14.24
N ARG A 2 10.02 4.42 14.97
CA ARG A 2 8.66 4.93 15.19
C ARG A 2 8.30 5.79 13.97
N MET A 3 7.25 5.42 13.25
CA MET A 3 6.71 6.23 12.15
C MET A 3 6.04 7.48 12.73
N ASN A 4 6.49 8.66 12.29
CA ASN A 4 6.04 9.94 12.85
C ASN A 4 4.67 10.38 12.31
N ASP A 5 4.36 10.02 11.06
CA ASP A 5 3.08 10.33 10.42
C ASP A 5 2.62 9.15 9.53
N PRO A 6 1.86 8.19 10.08
CA PRO A 6 1.38 7.05 9.32
C PRO A 6 0.36 7.41 8.23
N LYS A 7 -0.36 8.52 8.37
CA LYS A 7 -1.29 9.00 7.35
C LYS A 7 -0.54 9.57 6.16
N GLN A 8 0.50 10.35 6.40
CA GLN A 8 1.37 10.83 5.33
C GLN A 8 1.98 9.67 4.54
N ALA A 9 2.44 8.63 5.21
CA ALA A 9 2.98 7.44 4.55
C ALA A 9 1.92 6.76 3.67
N LEU A 10 0.70 6.60 4.18
CA LEU A 10 -0.41 6.00 3.44
C LEU A 10 -0.80 6.83 2.20
N ASN A 11 -0.90 8.15 2.34
CA ASN A 11 -1.15 9.07 1.22
C ASN A 11 -0.06 8.97 0.15
N LYS A 12 1.22 8.80 0.55
CA LYS A 12 2.30 8.63 -0.41
C LYS A 12 2.27 7.29 -1.13
N ILE A 13 1.79 6.23 -0.49
CA ILE A 13 1.54 4.96 -1.19
C ILE A 13 0.47 5.16 -2.27
N GLU A 14 -0.63 5.84 -1.96
CA GLU A 14 -1.69 6.14 -2.92
C GLU A 14 -1.18 6.96 -4.12
N ASP A 15 -0.43 8.03 -3.85
CA ASP A 15 0.20 8.87 -4.89
C ASP A 15 1.08 8.04 -5.82
N LEU A 16 1.92 7.16 -5.26
CA LEU A 16 2.84 6.31 -6.02
C LEU A 16 2.10 5.27 -6.86
N LEU A 17 1.03 4.65 -6.34
CA LEU A 17 0.20 3.72 -7.10
C LEU A 17 -0.47 4.43 -8.28
N ASN A 18 -1.04 5.61 -8.04
CA ASN A 18 -1.70 6.40 -9.09
C ASN A 18 -0.71 6.86 -10.17
N ALA A 19 0.50 7.27 -9.77
CA ALA A 19 1.55 7.64 -10.71
C ALA A 19 2.04 6.43 -11.54
N ALA A 20 2.22 5.28 -10.89
CA ALA A 20 2.70 4.06 -11.55
C ALA A 20 1.66 3.45 -12.51
N ARG A 21 0.37 3.69 -12.28
CA ARG A 21 -0.73 3.24 -13.17
C ARG A 21 -0.61 3.80 -14.59
N GLY A 22 -0.15 5.05 -14.72
CA GLY A 22 -0.12 5.77 -15.99
C GLY A 22 1.15 5.55 -16.81
N THR A 23 2.06 4.67 -16.38
CA THR A 23 3.37 4.49 -16.99
C THR A 23 3.64 3.04 -17.37
N ASP A 24 4.07 2.85 -18.62
CA ASP A 24 4.60 1.56 -19.11
C ASP A 24 6.11 1.44 -18.87
N ASP A 25 6.76 2.49 -18.38
CA ASP A 25 8.18 2.49 -18.08
C ASP A 25 8.53 1.55 -16.90
N LEU A 26 9.43 0.62 -17.16
CA LEU A 26 9.87 -0.38 -16.18
C LEU A 26 10.57 0.26 -14.98
N PHE A 27 11.39 1.29 -15.20
CA PHE A 27 12.15 1.95 -14.14
C PHE A 27 11.23 2.66 -13.15
N HIS A 28 10.22 3.38 -13.63
CA HIS A 28 9.21 4.01 -12.78
C HIS A 28 8.42 2.98 -11.97
N ARG A 29 8.02 1.84 -12.56
CA ARG A 29 7.34 0.77 -11.81
C ARG A 29 8.25 0.15 -10.74
N ALA A 30 9.54 -0.06 -11.04
CA ALA A 30 10.52 -0.56 -10.07
C ALA A 30 10.72 0.40 -8.89
N ALA A 31 10.86 1.69 -9.20
CA ALA A 31 11.02 2.74 -8.20
C ALA A 31 9.77 2.84 -7.29
N ALA A 32 8.58 2.82 -7.88
CA ALA A 32 7.32 2.81 -7.13
C ALA A 32 7.22 1.57 -6.24
N PHE A 33 7.52 0.38 -6.76
CA PHE A 33 7.49 -0.87 -6.00
C PHE A 33 8.42 -0.84 -4.79
N SER A 34 9.66 -0.38 -4.98
CA SER A 34 10.64 -0.27 -3.89
C SER A 34 10.18 0.72 -2.81
N ALA A 35 9.72 1.91 -3.21
CA ALA A 35 9.23 2.92 -2.29
C ALA A 35 7.99 2.45 -1.51
N ILE A 36 7.01 1.86 -2.20
CA ILE A 36 5.79 1.33 -1.58
C ILE A 36 6.14 0.21 -0.60
N SER A 37 7.03 -0.71 -0.98
CA SER A 37 7.43 -1.82 -0.09
C SER A 37 8.01 -1.33 1.23
N ILE A 38 8.89 -0.31 1.20
CA ILE A 38 9.46 0.31 2.41
C ILE A 38 8.37 0.99 3.25
N LEU A 39 7.44 1.71 2.62
CA LEU A 39 6.37 2.41 3.33
C LEU A 39 5.38 1.42 3.96
N VAL A 40 4.99 0.36 3.24
CA VAL A 40 4.10 -0.70 3.70
C VAL A 40 4.72 -1.46 4.86
N GLU A 41 6.01 -1.81 4.81
CA GLU A 41 6.70 -2.46 5.92
C GLU A 41 6.70 -1.57 7.17
N ASN A 42 7.04 -0.29 7.02
CA ASN A 42 7.07 0.64 8.14
C ASN A 42 5.67 0.87 8.74
N LEU A 43 4.65 0.98 7.89
CA LEU A 43 3.25 1.12 8.31
C LEU A 43 2.75 -0.15 8.99
N GLY A 44 3.09 -1.33 8.46
CA GLY A 44 2.80 -2.63 9.06
C GLY A 44 3.43 -2.78 10.45
N ASN A 45 4.69 -2.39 10.61
CA ASN A 45 5.36 -2.37 11.91
C ASN A 45 4.70 -1.41 12.91
N HIS A 46 4.22 -0.26 12.44
CA HIS A 46 3.47 0.69 13.27
C HIS A 46 2.11 0.08 13.70
N LEU A 47 1.31 -0.40 12.74
CA LEU A 47 -0.03 -0.92 13.00
C LEU A 47 0.00 -2.21 13.81
N LYS A 48 0.99 -3.08 13.64
CA LYS A 48 1.17 -4.27 14.49
C LYS A 48 1.24 -3.91 15.98
N LYS A 49 1.78 -2.74 16.32
CA LYS A 49 1.90 -2.26 17.69
C LYS A 49 0.63 -1.56 18.19
N TYR A 50 -0.05 -0.80 17.34
CA TYR A 50 -1.12 0.11 17.76
C TYR A 50 -2.53 -0.31 17.31
N ALA A 51 -2.67 -0.96 16.16
CA ALA A 51 -3.91 -1.48 15.58
C ALA A 51 -3.69 -2.86 14.92
N PRO A 52 -3.41 -3.92 15.69
CA PRO A 52 -3.07 -5.24 15.13
C PRO A 52 -4.18 -5.85 14.29
N TYR A 53 -5.44 -5.47 14.53
CA TYR A 53 -6.59 -5.87 13.71
C TYR A 53 -6.51 -5.38 12.26
N ALA A 54 -5.68 -4.37 11.96
CA ALA A 54 -5.50 -3.85 10.61
C ALA A 54 -4.43 -4.60 9.79
N ALA A 55 -3.84 -5.66 10.33
CA ALA A 55 -2.76 -6.42 9.69
C ALA A 55 -3.18 -7.03 8.34
N GLU A 56 -4.42 -7.52 8.22
CA GLU A 56 -4.94 -8.08 6.97
C GLU A 56 -4.98 -7.02 5.85
N ASN A 57 -5.32 -5.78 6.18
CA ASN A 57 -5.34 -4.69 5.22
C ASN A 57 -3.93 -4.29 4.75
N ILE A 58 -2.91 -4.44 5.61
CA ILE A 58 -1.50 -4.25 5.22
C ILE A 58 -1.06 -5.32 4.23
N GLU A 59 -1.38 -6.59 4.51
CA GLU A 59 -1.05 -7.68 3.59
C GLU A 59 -1.81 -7.57 2.26
N SER A 60 -3.08 -7.18 2.30
CA SER A 60 -3.87 -6.90 1.10
C SER A 60 -3.26 -5.77 0.27
N LEU A 61 -2.89 -4.66 0.90
CA LEU A 61 -2.19 -3.55 0.24
C LEU A 61 -0.87 -4.02 -0.39
N ARG A 62 -0.04 -4.76 0.36
CA ARG A 62 1.23 -5.31 -0.13
C ARG A 62 1.04 -6.18 -1.37
N SER A 63 0.15 -7.16 -1.29
CA SER A 63 -0.10 -8.10 -2.39
C SER A 63 -0.61 -7.37 -3.63
N HIS A 64 -1.66 -6.57 -3.49
CA HIS A 64 -2.28 -5.92 -4.64
C HIS A 64 -1.39 -4.83 -5.26
N ALA A 65 -0.65 -4.05 -4.47
CA ALA A 65 0.35 -3.13 -5.00
C ALA A 65 1.43 -3.87 -5.80
N SER A 66 1.92 -5.00 -5.28
CA SER A 66 2.97 -5.77 -5.96
C SER A 66 2.48 -6.38 -7.28
N SER A 67 1.28 -6.98 -7.29
CA SER A 67 0.66 -7.52 -8.50
C SER A 67 0.38 -6.44 -9.54
N MET A 68 -0.14 -5.28 -9.10
CA MET A 68 -0.38 -4.12 -9.97
C MET A 68 0.91 -3.65 -10.66
N LEU A 69 2.01 -3.59 -9.93
CA LEU A 69 3.29 -3.09 -10.42
C LEU A 69 4.07 -4.13 -11.24
N GLY A 70 3.58 -5.37 -11.33
CA GLY A 70 4.20 -6.47 -12.08
C GLY A 70 5.31 -7.21 -11.31
N TYR A 71 5.35 -7.08 -9.99
CA TYR A 71 6.34 -7.73 -9.12
C TYR A 71 5.76 -8.87 -8.28
N ASP A 72 4.49 -9.23 -8.49
CA ASP A 72 3.85 -10.41 -7.90
C ASP A 72 2.84 -11.02 -8.89
N VAL A 73 2.39 -12.23 -8.60
CA VAL A 73 1.41 -12.96 -9.41
C VAL A 73 0.04 -12.27 -9.36
N THR A 74 -0.66 -12.24 -10.50
CA THR A 74 -1.97 -11.58 -10.60
C THR A 74 -3.16 -12.53 -10.40
N ILE A 75 -2.92 -13.84 -10.35
CA ILE A 75 -3.96 -14.87 -10.14
C ILE A 75 -5.12 -14.73 -11.16
N GLY A 76 -4.80 -14.31 -12.39
CA GLY A 76 -5.80 -14.14 -13.46
C GLY A 76 -6.60 -12.83 -13.40
N HIS A 77 -6.27 -11.91 -12.50
CA HIS A 77 -6.87 -10.58 -12.43
C HIS A 77 -6.06 -9.54 -13.21
N SER A 78 -6.73 -8.47 -13.62
CA SER A 78 -6.08 -7.36 -14.32
C SER A 78 -5.33 -6.44 -13.37
N THR A 79 -4.34 -5.70 -13.89
CA THR A 79 -3.65 -4.62 -13.17
C THR A 79 -4.63 -3.61 -12.57
N GLU A 80 -5.71 -3.30 -13.28
CA GLU A 80 -6.76 -2.38 -12.81
C GLU A 80 -7.52 -2.94 -11.60
N GLN A 81 -7.83 -4.24 -11.58
CA GLN A 81 -8.47 -4.87 -10.43
C GLN A 81 -7.58 -4.80 -9.20
N HIS A 82 -6.28 -5.10 -9.36
CA HIS A 82 -5.32 -4.96 -8.28
C HIS A 82 -5.17 -3.51 -7.80
N HIS A 83 -5.21 -2.53 -8.69
CA HIS A 83 -5.20 -1.12 -8.30
C HIS A 83 -6.40 -0.77 -7.41
N LEU A 84 -7.62 -1.15 -7.83
CA LEU A 84 -8.83 -0.90 -7.05
C LEU A 84 -8.80 -1.57 -5.67
N TRP A 85 -8.31 -2.80 -5.58
CA TRP A 85 -8.19 -3.49 -4.29
C TRP A 85 -7.10 -2.89 -3.39
N ALA A 86 -5.99 -2.41 -3.97
CA ALA A 86 -5.00 -1.66 -3.22
C ALA A 86 -5.61 -0.36 -2.64
N LEU A 87 -6.41 0.37 -3.41
CA LEU A 87 -7.12 1.57 -2.92
C LEU A 87 -8.15 1.24 -1.84
N ALA A 88 -8.87 0.12 -1.96
CA ALA A 88 -9.79 -0.34 -0.92
C ALA A 88 -9.05 -0.67 0.41
N ALA A 89 -7.89 -1.33 0.32
CA ALA A 89 -7.04 -1.58 1.47
C ALA A 89 -6.54 -0.27 2.12
N ILE A 90 -6.15 0.72 1.30
CA ILE A 90 -5.77 2.06 1.77
C ILE A 90 -6.91 2.72 2.55
N ALA A 91 -8.14 2.71 2.02
CA ALA A 91 -9.29 3.28 2.71
C ALA A 91 -9.52 2.63 4.10
N ALA A 92 -9.44 1.30 4.18
CA ALA A 92 -9.59 0.57 5.43
C ALA A 92 -8.46 0.86 6.44
N LEU A 93 -7.22 1.03 5.96
CA LEU A 93 -6.08 1.44 6.79
C LEU A 93 -6.25 2.87 7.31
N ASN A 94 -6.76 3.78 6.50
CA ASN A 94 -7.02 5.15 6.92
C ASN A 94 -8.08 5.19 8.04
N GLU A 95 -9.14 4.38 7.93
CA GLU A 95 -10.14 4.23 8.99
C GLU A 95 -9.53 3.69 10.30
N ALA A 96 -8.62 2.72 10.20
CA ALA A 96 -7.90 2.20 11.37
C ALA A 96 -7.04 3.30 12.04
N LEU A 97 -6.35 4.12 11.26
CA LEU A 97 -5.56 5.25 11.76
C LEU A 97 -6.43 6.35 12.38
N ASP A 98 -7.61 6.61 11.82
CA ASP A 98 -8.59 7.53 12.40
C ASP A 98 -9.04 7.07 13.78
N LYS A 99 -9.28 5.77 13.97
CA LYS A 99 -9.64 5.19 15.27
C LYS A 99 -8.54 5.32 16.32
N LEU A 100 -7.26 5.34 15.92
CA LEU A 100 -6.13 5.54 16.83
C LEU A 100 -5.93 7.01 17.25
N SER A 101 -6.49 7.94 16.48
CA SER A 101 -6.36 9.38 16.73
C SER A 101 -7.48 9.93 17.63
N ARG A 102 -8.42 9.07 18.04
CA ARG A 102 -9.52 9.37 18.97
C ARG A 102 -9.17 8.90 20.37
#